data_AF-A0A973DX17-F1
#
_entry.id   AF-A0A973DX17-F1
#
_cell.length_a   1.000
_cell.length_b   1.000
_cell.length_c   1.000
_cell.angle_alpha   90.00
_cell.angle_beta   90.00
_cell.angle_gamma   90.00
#
_symmetry.space_group_name_H-M   'P 1'
#
loop_
_entity.id
_entity.type
_entity.pdbx_description
1 polymer ?
#
loop_
_entity_poly.entity_id
_entity_poly.type
_entity_poly.pdbx_seq_one_letter_code
_entity_poly.pdbx_strand_id
1 'polypeptide(L)'
;SLRRQIRVRGNVEREDGAKADEYYDSRSLQSRIGAWASKQSQPLSSRSALMTEAAKEGVRHGTHPTRPPFWGGFRVWPTEIEFWADGAFRLHDRFRWTRDTIGESWNISRLNP
;
A
#
# COMPACT_ATOMS: atom_id res chain seq x y z
N SER A 1 12.44 1.80 17.69
CA SER A 1 12.25 0.53 16.95
C SER A 1 11.66 -0.50 17.90
N LEU A 2 10.61 -1.21 17.48
CA LEU A 2 10.02 -2.30 18.29
C LEU A 2 10.81 -3.61 18.22
N ARG A 3 11.92 -3.64 17.46
CA ARG A 3 12.73 -4.85 17.24
C ARG A 3 11.90 -6.05 16.78
N ARG A 4 10.97 -5.77 15.86
CA ARG A 4 10.04 -6.72 15.26
C ARG A 4 9.91 -6.41 13.78
N GLN A 5 9.73 -7.46 12.98
CA GLN A 5 9.49 -7.36 11.54
C GLN A 5 8.41 -8.36 11.15
N ILE A 6 7.56 -7.97 10.22
CA ILE A 6 6.61 -8.85 9.54
C ILE A 6 6.92 -8.80 8.05
N ARG A 7 7.06 -9.96 7.41
CA ARG A 7 7.16 -10.10 5.96
C ARG A 7 5.91 -10.80 5.47
N VAL A 8 5.25 -10.25 4.45
CA VAL A 8 4.04 -10.82 3.86
C VAL A 8 4.30 -11.04 2.37
N ARG A 9 3.97 -12.23 1.86
CA ARG A 9 4.05 -12.57 0.44
C ARG A 9 2.76 -13.25 0.00
N GLY A 10 2.43 -13.05 -1.26
CA GLY A 10 1.26 -13.63 -1.87
C GLY A 10 0.92 -12.97 -3.20
N ASN A 11 -0.13 -13.47 -3.82
CA ASN A 11 -0.66 -12.88 -5.04
C ASN A 11 -1.22 -11.49 -4.75
N VAL A 12 -1.08 -10.59 -5.72
CA VAL A 12 -1.60 -9.23 -5.61
C VAL A 12 -2.73 -9.06 -6.59
N GLU A 13 -3.84 -8.52 -6.13
CA GLU A 13 -4.93 -8.05 -6.97
C GLU A 13 -5.10 -6.53 -6.84
N ARG A 14 -5.65 -5.91 -7.88
CA ARG A 14 -6.01 -4.50 -7.83
C ARG A 14 -7.34 -4.34 -7.10
N GLU A 15 -7.38 -3.42 -6.14
CA GLU A 15 -8.60 -3.02 -5.43
C GLU A 15 -9.05 -1.69 -6.01
N ASP A 16 -9.93 -1.74 -7.00
CA ASP A 16 -10.50 -0.55 -7.67
C ASP A 16 -12.01 -0.38 -7.40
N GLY A 17 -12.58 -1.17 -6.48
CA GLY A 17 -14.01 -1.13 -6.18
C GLY A 17 -14.39 -0.06 -5.15
N ALA A 18 -15.58 -0.23 -4.57
CA ALA A 18 -16.15 0.71 -3.60
C ALA A 18 -15.23 0.99 -2.39
N LYS A 19 -14.40 0.02 -1.99
CA LYS A 19 -13.41 0.22 -0.90
C LYS A 19 -12.34 1.25 -1.27
N ALA A 20 -11.92 1.29 -2.53
CA ALA A 20 -10.97 2.28 -3.01
C ALA A 20 -11.61 3.66 -3.12
N ASP A 21 -12.88 3.73 -3.55
CA ASP A 21 -13.66 4.97 -3.58
C ASP A 21 -13.83 5.55 -2.16
N GLU A 22 -14.28 4.73 -1.21
CA GLU A 22 -14.47 5.11 0.20
C GLU A 22 -13.15 5.59 0.82
N TYR A 23 -12.07 4.83 0.63
CA TYR A 23 -10.77 5.23 1.13
C TYR A 23 -10.29 6.53 0.47
N TYR A 24 -10.47 6.70 -0.84
CA TYR A 24 -10.12 7.94 -1.53
C TYR A 24 -10.85 9.14 -0.92
N ASP A 25 -12.16 9.01 -0.70
CA ASP A 25 -13.02 10.07 -0.16
C ASP A 25 -12.72 10.44 1.30
N SER A 26 -12.18 9.49 2.08
CA SER A 26 -11.69 9.78 3.44
C SER A 26 -10.42 10.66 3.47
N ARG A 27 -9.71 10.81 2.34
CA ARG A 27 -8.46 11.59 2.29
C ARG A 27 -8.76 13.09 2.25
N SER A 28 -7.80 13.88 2.73
CA SER A 28 -7.89 15.34 2.63
C SER A 28 -8.10 15.80 1.18
N LEU A 29 -8.80 16.91 0.99
CA LEU A 29 -9.05 17.49 -0.34
C LEU A 29 -7.73 17.68 -1.13
N GLN A 30 -6.69 18.19 -0.47
CA GLN A 30 -5.37 18.39 -1.08
C GLN A 30 -4.74 17.08 -1.55
N SER A 31 -4.90 16.00 -0.78
CA SER A 31 -4.44 14.65 -1.17
C SER A 31 -5.18 14.11 -2.38
N ARG A 32 -6.50 14.34 -2.45
CA ARG A 32 -7.33 13.93 -3.58
C ARG A 32 -6.99 14.69 -4.86
N ILE A 33 -6.80 16.01 -4.78
CA ILE A 33 -6.32 16.83 -5.91
C ILE A 33 -4.90 16.44 -6.33
N GLY A 34 -4.00 16.19 -5.38
CA GLY A 34 -2.64 15.75 -5.68
C GLY A 34 -2.60 14.42 -6.46
N ALA A 35 -3.56 13.52 -6.23
CA ALA A 35 -3.69 12.28 -6.98
C ALA A 35 -4.06 12.52 -8.46
N TRP A 36 -4.85 13.56 -8.78
CA TRP A 36 -5.13 13.95 -10.17
C TRP A 36 -3.93 14.61 -10.84
N ALA A 37 -3.22 15.48 -10.12
CA ALA A 37 -2.14 16.27 -10.69
C ALA A 37 -0.84 15.49 -10.93
N SER A 38 -0.55 14.48 -10.11
CA SER A 38 0.71 13.74 -10.16
C SER A 38 0.63 12.53 -11.08
N LYS A 39 1.44 12.53 -12.14
CA LYS A 39 1.77 11.31 -12.92
C LYS A 39 2.86 10.54 -12.18
N GLN A 40 2.45 9.77 -11.17
CA GLN A 40 3.37 9.10 -10.24
C GLN A 40 4.51 8.38 -10.97
N SER A 41 5.74 8.59 -10.50
CA SER A 41 6.99 7.98 -11.00
C SER A 41 7.42 8.36 -12.42
N GLN A 42 6.68 9.22 -13.12
CA GLN A 42 7.12 9.77 -14.41
C GLN A 42 8.12 10.93 -14.19
N PRO A 43 9.04 11.18 -15.13
CA PRO A 43 9.94 12.33 -15.07
C PRO A 43 9.16 13.64 -14.93
N LEU A 44 9.61 14.49 -14.01
CA LEU A 44 9.01 15.79 -13.74
C LEU A 44 9.95 16.90 -14.21
N SER A 45 9.42 17.87 -14.96
CA SER A 45 10.20 19.00 -15.47
C SER A 45 10.64 19.96 -14.36
N SER A 46 9.75 20.25 -13.40
CA SER A 46 10.07 21.05 -12.22
C SER A 46 9.00 20.91 -11.13
N ARG A 47 9.35 21.31 -9.90
CA ARG A 47 8.39 21.40 -8.79
C ARG A 47 7.28 22.41 -9.08
N SER A 48 7.59 23.54 -9.72
CA SER A 48 6.59 24.57 -10.05
C SER A 48 5.57 24.07 -11.07
N ALA A 49 5.98 23.24 -12.04
CA ALA A 49 5.06 22.62 -12.98
C ALA A 49 4.02 21.74 -12.27
N LEU A 50 4.43 20.93 -11.30
CA LEU A 50 3.52 20.12 -10.49
C LEU A 50 2.54 20.97 -9.67
N MET A 51 3.02 22.07 -9.07
CA MET A 51 2.17 23.00 -8.31
C MET A 51 1.11 23.66 -9.20
N THR A 52 1.50 24.07 -10.41
CA THR A 52 0.57 24.61 -11.41
C THR A 52 -0.48 23.58 -11.80
N GLU A 53 -0.09 22.32 -11.99
CA GLU A 53 -1.05 21.26 -12.32
C GLU A 53 -2.02 20.98 -11.17
N ALA A 54 -1.53 20.95 -9.93
CA ALA A 54 -2.38 20.80 -8.75
C ALA A 54 -3.40 21.95 -8.61
N ALA A 55 -3.01 23.20 -8.93
CA ALA A 55 -3.94 24.32 -8.94
C ALA A 55 -5.02 24.16 -10.04
N LYS A 56 -4.63 23.72 -11.25
CA LYS A 56 -5.57 23.47 -12.35
C LYS A 56 -6.57 22.37 -11.99
N GLU A 57 -6.09 21.24 -11.47
CA GLU A 57 -6.98 20.14 -11.06
C GLU A 57 -7.86 20.53 -9.88
N GLY A 58 -7.37 21.39 -8.97
CA GLY A 58 -8.16 21.98 -7.90
C GLY A 58 -9.36 22.80 -8.41
N VAL A 59 -9.15 23.62 -9.44
CA VAL A 59 -10.23 24.36 -10.10
C VAL A 59 -11.17 23.42 -10.85
N ARG A 60 -10.63 22.42 -11.56
CA ARG A 60 -11.42 21.47 -12.36
C ARG A 60 -12.37 20.64 -11.51
N HIS A 61 -11.89 20.11 -10.39
CA HIS A 61 -12.63 19.13 -9.58
C HIS A 61 -13.30 19.74 -8.34
N GLY A 62 -12.98 20.97 -7.97
CA GLY A 62 -13.58 21.66 -6.82
C GLY A 62 -13.31 20.94 -5.50
N THR A 63 -14.30 20.92 -4.60
CA THR A 63 -14.16 20.38 -3.23
C THR A 63 -14.49 18.90 -3.10
N HIS A 64 -15.00 18.28 -4.16
CA HIS A 64 -15.37 16.86 -4.20
C HIS A 64 -14.84 16.16 -5.46
N PRO A 65 -13.50 16.13 -5.67
CA PRO A 65 -12.91 15.31 -6.71
C PRO A 65 -13.35 13.85 -6.56
N THR A 66 -13.78 13.23 -7.65
CA THR A 66 -13.93 11.78 -7.72
C THR A 66 -12.57 11.11 -7.88
N ARG A 67 -12.47 9.82 -7.57
CA ARG A 67 -11.22 9.06 -7.68
C ARG A 67 -10.75 8.99 -9.15
N PRO A 68 -9.47 9.30 -9.46
CA PRO A 68 -8.92 9.08 -10.79
C PRO A 68 -8.90 7.59 -11.16
N PRO A 69 -9.09 7.23 -12.45
CA PRO A 69 -9.16 5.82 -12.89
C PRO A 69 -7.86 5.03 -12.71
N PHE A 70 -6.72 5.74 -12.62
CA PHE A 70 -5.40 5.16 -12.37
C PHE A 70 -5.05 5.07 -10.87
N TRP A 71 -5.90 5.62 -9.99
CA TRP A 71 -5.70 5.56 -8.54
C TRP A 71 -6.57 4.46 -7.95
N GLY A 72 -6.00 3.64 -7.07
CA GLY A 72 -6.70 2.56 -6.40
C GLY A 72 -5.83 1.93 -5.31
N GLY A 73 -6.33 0.83 -4.76
CA GLY A 73 -5.59 0.00 -3.82
C GLY A 73 -4.99 -1.23 -4.49
N PHE A 74 -4.18 -1.95 -3.72
CA PHE A 74 -3.78 -3.32 -4.03
C PHE A 74 -4.05 -4.18 -2.79
N ARG A 75 -4.55 -5.38 -3.00
CA ARG A 75 -4.72 -6.38 -1.95
C ARG A 75 -3.71 -7.49 -2.16
N VAL A 76 -2.95 -7.80 -1.12
CA VAL A 76 -2.12 -9.01 -1.06
C VAL A 76 -2.96 -10.13 -0.48
N TRP A 77 -3.01 -11.26 -1.17
CA TRP A 77 -3.59 -12.52 -0.71
C TRP A 77 -2.48 -13.39 -0.11
N PRO A 78 -2.27 -13.38 1.22
CA PRO A 78 -1.06 -13.94 1.78
C PRO A 78 -1.03 -15.46 1.64
N THR A 79 0.06 -15.99 1.09
CA THR A 79 0.42 -17.42 1.11
C THR A 79 1.64 -17.67 2.00
N GLU A 80 2.38 -16.62 2.35
CA GLU A 80 3.45 -16.67 3.35
C GLU A 80 3.40 -15.42 4.24
N ILE A 81 3.52 -15.62 5.55
CA ILE A 81 3.77 -14.56 6.53
C ILE A 81 4.92 -15.00 7.42
N GLU A 82 5.97 -14.18 7.52
CA GLU A 82 7.07 -14.40 8.46
C GLU A 82 7.01 -13.36 9.56
N PHE A 83 7.00 -13.84 10.81
CA PHE A 83 7.14 -13.03 12.01
C PHE A 83 8.56 -13.16 12.53
N TRP A 84 9.25 -12.03 12.64
CA TRP A 84 10.59 -11.93 13.19
C TRP A 84 10.55 -11.08 14.45
N ALA A 85 11.22 -11.53 15.51
CA ALA A 85 11.44 -10.77 16.73
C ALA A 85 12.88 -10.92 17.22
N ASP A 86 13.42 -9.84 17.76
CA ASP A 86 14.76 -9.87 18.37
C ASP A 86 14.81 -10.86 19.55
N GLY A 87 15.96 -11.52 19.68
CA GLY A 87 16.21 -12.55 20.68
C GLY A 87 17.61 -12.38 21.28
N ALA A 88 17.78 -12.88 22.49
CA ALA A 88 19.05 -12.76 23.21
C ALA A 88 20.21 -13.36 22.39
N PHE A 89 21.40 -12.77 22.49
CA PHE A 89 22.61 -13.26 21.81
C PHE A 89 22.48 -13.39 20.29
N ARG A 90 21.64 -12.55 19.64
CA ARG A 90 21.32 -12.60 18.20
C ARG A 90 20.57 -13.87 17.77
N LEU A 91 20.03 -14.63 18.72
CA LEU A 91 19.20 -15.80 18.46
C LEU A 91 17.75 -15.35 18.27
N HIS A 92 17.50 -14.67 17.15
CA HIS A 92 16.19 -14.12 16.79
C HIS A 92 15.13 -15.21 16.61
N ASP A 93 13.90 -14.88 16.98
CA ASP A 93 12.75 -15.71 16.74
C ASP A 93 12.20 -15.47 15.34
N ARG A 94 12.11 -16.53 14.54
CA ARG A 94 11.54 -16.49 13.19
C ARG A 94 10.48 -17.58 13.04
N PHE A 95 9.23 -17.16 12.87
CA PHE A 95 8.12 -18.06 12.59
C PHE A 95 7.57 -17.79 11.20
N ARG A 96 7.72 -18.76 10.30
CA ARG A 96 7.20 -18.71 8.94
C ARG A 96 5.90 -19.50 8.86
N TRP A 97 4.85 -18.82 8.45
CA TRP A 97 3.53 -19.36 8.22
C TRP A 97 3.34 -19.48 6.71
N THR A 98 3.07 -20.68 6.20
CA THR A 98 2.84 -20.93 4.76
C THR A 98 1.56 -21.70 4.51
N ARG A 99 0.90 -21.44 3.38
CA ARG A 99 -0.21 -22.25 2.85
C ARG A 99 -0.14 -22.24 1.32
N ASP A 100 -0.58 -23.31 0.67
CA ASP A 100 -0.46 -23.41 -0.79
C ASP A 100 -1.53 -22.56 -1.47
N THR A 101 -2.75 -22.58 -0.94
CA THR A 101 -3.87 -21.77 -1.47
C THR A 101 -4.63 -21.00 -0.38
N ILE A 102 -5.42 -20.02 -0.81
CA ILE A 102 -6.27 -19.24 0.10
C ILE A 102 -7.41 -20.13 0.60
N GLY A 103 -7.56 -20.20 1.92
CA GLY A 103 -8.58 -21.02 2.58
C GLY A 103 -8.03 -22.30 3.21
N GLU A 104 -6.83 -22.73 2.82
CA GLU A 104 -6.14 -23.82 3.48
C GLU A 104 -5.58 -23.43 4.85
N SER A 105 -5.33 -24.46 5.66
CA SER A 105 -4.68 -24.34 6.95
C SER A 105 -3.23 -23.88 6.79
N TRP A 106 -2.77 -23.05 7.73
CA TRP A 106 -1.39 -22.62 7.77
C TRP A 106 -0.48 -23.73 8.31
N ASN A 107 0.62 -24.01 7.63
CA ASN A 107 1.77 -24.70 8.18
C ASN A 107 2.70 -23.67 8.84
N ILE A 108 3.15 -23.95 10.05
CA ILE A 108 4.04 -23.06 10.81
C ILE A 108 5.36 -23.76 11.04
N SER A 109 6.45 -23.12 10.62
CA SER A 109 7.80 -23.58 10.91
C SER A 109 8.63 -22.50 11.60
N ARG A 110 9.49 -22.92 12.52
CA ARG A 110 10.52 -22.05 13.10
C ARG A 110 11.75 -22.08 12.21
N LEU A 111 12.32 -20.92 11.90
CA LEU A 111 13.55 -20.79 11.13
C LEU A 111 14.70 -20.39 12.04
N ASN A 112 15.93 -20.75 11.66
CA ASN A 112 17.11 -20.15 12.27
C ASN A 112 17.14 -18.64 11.99
N PRO A 113 17.70 -17.84 12.92
CA PRO A 113 17.81 -16.38 12.79
C PRO A 113 18.44 -15.96 11.47
#